data_AF-A0A3M1F2S1-F1
#
_entry.id   AF-A0A3M1F2S1-F1
#
_cell.length_a   1.000
_cell.length_b   1.000
_cell.length_c   1.000
_cell.angle_alpha   90.00
_cell.angle_beta   90.00
_cell.angle_gamma   90.00
#
_symmetry.space_group_name_H-M   'P 1'
#
loop_
_entity.id
_entity.type
_entity.pdbx_description
1 polymer ?
#
loop_
_entity_poly.entity_id
_entity_poly.type
_entity_poly.pdbx_seq_one_letter_code
_entity_poly.pdbx_strand_id
1 'polypeptide(L)'
;AAEVSGSHGFDQSLDYRLALDVPTAALGNAADMLANLLGDLGSKIPKRVQFDILISGTMKEPHFKITPKGRAGGAGAAARAKVSEEIDRAKRTAEKRAQEEIERAKAKGEAEAKRAKKAAEDRIAKEAKKIRDRAEKEAKRVRRASKKAAEKVRKDGYAAAEKVEAQAKDPFSKAAAKATADRMRKEADKKADQILREGEKKADRILREAEAKIEQLQNAS
;
A
#
# COMPACT_ATOMS: atom_id res chain seq x y z
N ALA A 1 9.51 -2.04 41.90
CA ALA A 1 9.60 -1.64 40.49
C ALA A 1 8.38 -2.20 39.75
N ALA A 2 7.97 -1.56 38.66
CA ALA A 2 6.85 -1.99 37.84
C ALA A 2 7.38 -2.44 36.47
N GLU A 3 7.19 -3.71 36.12
CA GLU A 3 7.64 -4.30 34.87
C GLU A 3 6.42 -4.66 34.03
N VAL A 4 6.34 -4.13 32.81
CA VAL A 4 5.24 -4.40 31.86
C VAL A 4 5.78 -5.33 30.79
N SER A 5 5.16 -6.50 30.63
CA SER A 5 5.49 -7.47 29.58
C SER A 5 4.20 -7.97 28.94
N GLY A 6 4.06 -7.91 27.62
CA GLY A 6 2.82 -8.32 26.97
C GLY A 6 2.82 -8.16 25.46
N SER A 7 1.70 -8.52 24.85
CA SER A 7 1.46 -8.37 23.41
C SER A 7 -0.01 -8.02 23.16
N HIS A 8 -0.30 -7.55 21.94
CA HIS A 8 -1.66 -7.35 21.50
C HIS A 8 -1.85 -7.88 20.08
N GLY A 9 -3.03 -8.40 19.80
CA GLY A 9 -3.41 -8.90 18.48
C GLY A 9 -3.92 -7.79 17.57
N PHE A 10 -3.89 -8.05 16.25
CA PHE A 10 -4.50 -7.19 15.24
C PHE A 10 -6.04 -7.14 15.39
N ASP A 11 -6.61 -8.16 16.04
CA ASP A 11 -8.02 -8.31 16.44
C ASP A 11 -8.39 -7.54 17.72
N GLN A 12 -7.49 -6.67 18.21
CA GLN A 12 -7.67 -5.88 19.44
C GLN A 12 -7.61 -6.70 20.73
N SER A 13 -7.17 -7.97 20.69
CA SER A 13 -6.92 -8.75 21.89
C SER A 13 -5.75 -8.20 22.70
N LEU A 14 -5.86 -8.24 24.02
CA LEU A 14 -4.83 -7.81 24.97
C LEU A 14 -4.34 -9.03 25.77
N ASP A 15 -3.02 -9.18 25.89
CA ASP A 15 -2.41 -10.06 26.88
C ASP A 15 -1.17 -9.37 27.47
N TYR A 16 -1.38 -8.63 28.56
CA TYR A 16 -0.32 -7.92 29.26
C TYR A 16 -0.22 -8.38 30.70
N ARG A 17 1.01 -8.51 31.19
CA ARG A 17 1.36 -8.74 32.58
C ARG A 17 2.11 -7.53 33.10
N LEU A 18 1.59 -6.94 34.17
CA LEU A 18 2.25 -5.92 34.94
C LEU A 18 2.72 -6.53 36.27
N ALA A 19 4.01 -6.76 36.40
CA ALA A 19 4.62 -7.22 37.64
C ALA A 19 4.95 -5.99 38.51
N LEU A 20 4.30 -5.90 39.67
CA LEU A 20 4.48 -4.84 40.65
C LEU A 20 5.24 -5.39 41.85
N ASP A 21 6.41 -4.83 42.11
CA ASP A 21 7.23 -5.15 43.28
C ASP A 21 7.21 -3.98 44.27
N VAL A 22 6.30 -4.09 45.25
CA VAL A 22 5.94 -3.02 46.18
C VAL A 22 6.62 -3.26 47.54
N PRO A 23 7.43 -2.32 48.05
CA PRO A 23 7.93 -2.39 49.43
C PRO A 23 6.75 -2.40 50.41
N THR A 24 6.76 -3.27 51.41
CA THR A 24 5.66 -3.32 52.40
C THR A 24 5.50 -2.01 53.18
N ALA A 25 6.59 -1.26 53.36
CA ALA A 25 6.56 0.07 53.95
C ALA A 25 5.77 1.11 53.12
N ALA A 26 5.69 0.93 51.80
CA ALA A 26 4.93 1.81 50.90
C ALA A 26 3.42 1.50 50.88
N LEU A 27 3.02 0.33 51.42
CA LEU A 27 1.62 -0.09 51.53
C LEU A 27 0.88 0.54 52.72
N GLY A 28 1.58 1.30 53.58
CA GLY A 28 1.00 1.94 54.76
C GLY A 28 0.21 0.95 55.63
N ASN A 29 -1.01 1.32 56.04
CA ASN A 29 -1.88 0.47 56.88
C ASN A 29 -2.30 -0.87 56.24
N ALA A 30 -2.02 -1.12 54.95
CA ALA A 30 -2.28 -2.43 54.35
C ALA A 30 -1.22 -3.48 54.74
N ALA A 31 -0.04 -3.05 55.23
CA ALA A 31 1.00 -3.95 55.73
C ALA A 31 0.58 -4.64 57.04
N ASP A 32 -0.07 -3.93 57.97
CA ASP A 32 -0.59 -4.49 59.23
C ASP A 32 -1.69 -5.52 59.01
N MET A 33 -2.41 -5.42 57.90
CA MET A 33 -3.47 -6.34 57.54
C MET A 33 -2.97 -7.56 56.77
N LEU A 34 -1.88 -7.41 56.04
CA LEU A 34 -1.09 -8.51 55.49
C LEU A 34 -0.45 -9.31 56.65
N ALA A 35 0.01 -8.63 57.70
CA ALA A 35 0.51 -9.25 58.93
C ALA A 35 -0.53 -10.13 59.62
N ASN A 36 -1.75 -9.61 59.79
CA ASN A 36 -2.86 -10.34 60.42
C ASN A 36 -3.39 -11.50 59.56
N LEU A 37 -3.09 -11.49 58.25
CA LEU A 37 -3.54 -12.52 57.31
C LEU A 37 -2.51 -13.63 57.09
N LEU A 38 -1.24 -13.28 57.06
CA LEU A 38 -0.13 -14.23 57.13
C LEU A 38 0.09 -14.73 58.57
N GLY A 39 -0.68 -14.23 59.53
CA GLY A 39 -0.60 -14.57 60.96
C GLY A 39 -0.83 -16.05 61.30
N ASP A 40 -1.24 -16.88 60.33
CA ASP A 40 -1.37 -18.33 60.49
C ASP A 40 -0.28 -19.14 59.74
N LEU A 41 0.64 -18.46 59.08
CA LEU A 41 1.84 -19.03 58.46
C LEU A 41 3.04 -18.32 59.08
N GLY A 42 3.50 -18.81 60.23
CA GLY A 42 4.57 -18.25 61.07
C GLY A 42 5.91 -18.02 60.35
N SER A 43 5.98 -17.07 59.43
CA SER A 43 7.15 -16.74 58.63
C SER A 43 7.07 -15.29 58.17
N LYS A 44 7.87 -14.45 58.85
CA LYS A 44 8.35 -13.10 58.50
C LYS A 44 7.68 -12.47 57.26
N ILE A 45 6.88 -11.43 57.49
CA ILE A 45 6.35 -10.57 56.43
C ILE A 45 7.51 -10.12 55.54
N PRO A 46 7.50 -10.41 54.24
CA PRO A 46 8.60 -10.03 53.37
C PRO A 46 8.67 -8.50 53.28
N LYS A 47 9.89 -7.95 53.18
CA LYS A 47 10.12 -6.49 53.03
C LYS A 47 9.50 -5.91 51.75
N ARG A 48 9.11 -6.78 50.81
CA ARG A 48 8.51 -6.45 49.51
C ARG A 48 7.48 -7.52 49.16
N VAL A 49 6.34 -7.11 48.62
CA VAL A 49 5.29 -8.00 48.11
C VAL A 49 5.19 -7.82 46.60
N GLN A 50 5.18 -8.94 45.89
CA GLN A 50 5.04 -8.97 44.43
C GLN A 50 3.60 -9.29 44.04
N PHE A 51 3.06 -8.50 43.11
CA PHE A 51 1.74 -8.73 42.50
C PHE A 51 1.92 -8.81 40.99
N ASP A 52 1.25 -9.76 40.35
CA ASP A 52 1.05 -9.74 38.91
C ASP A 52 -0.37 -9.23 38.64
N ILE A 53 -0.50 -8.16 37.87
CA ILE A 53 -1.76 -7.74 37.26
C ILE A 53 -1.76 -8.28 35.84
N LEU A 54 -2.61 -9.26 35.58
CA LEU A 54 -2.88 -9.77 34.24
C LEU A 54 -4.00 -8.93 33.63
N ILE A 55 -3.74 -8.38 32.46
CA ILE A 55 -4.66 -7.60 31.66
C ILE A 55 -4.95 -8.42 30.41
N SER A 56 -6.17 -8.94 30.32
CA SER A 56 -6.65 -9.75 29.20
C SER A 56 -7.87 -9.10 28.54
N GLY A 57 -8.50 -9.76 27.56
CA GLY A 57 -9.71 -9.25 26.91
C GLY A 57 -9.41 -8.47 25.64
N THR A 58 -10.17 -7.40 25.39
CA THR A 58 -9.96 -6.55 24.21
C THR A 58 -9.69 -5.11 24.61
N MET A 59 -9.18 -4.31 23.67
CA MET A 59 -8.96 -2.88 23.90
C MET A 59 -10.23 -2.09 24.27
N LYS A 60 -11.42 -2.62 23.93
CA LYS A 60 -12.72 -2.03 24.32
C LYS A 60 -13.21 -2.52 25.66
N GLU A 61 -12.80 -3.71 26.07
CA GLU A 61 -13.24 -4.37 27.29
C GLU A 61 -12.06 -5.14 27.91
N PRO A 62 -11.13 -4.43 28.58
CA PRO A 62 -10.02 -5.07 29.26
C PRO A 62 -10.49 -5.72 30.55
N HIS A 63 -10.07 -6.97 30.77
CA HIS A 63 -10.28 -7.71 32.00
C HIS A 63 -9.01 -7.68 32.85
N PHE A 64 -9.14 -7.33 34.12
CA PHE A 64 -8.01 -7.24 35.06
C PHE A 64 -8.09 -8.36 36.11
N LYS A 65 -7.06 -9.20 36.16
CA LYS A 65 -6.91 -10.24 37.18
C LYS A 65 -5.63 -10.00 37.99
N ILE A 66 -5.80 -9.80 39.29
CA ILE A 66 -4.68 -9.57 40.21
C ILE A 66 -4.32 -10.88 40.90
N THR A 67 -3.07 -11.29 40.79
CA THR A 67 -2.57 -12.51 41.41
C THR A 67 -1.37 -12.15 42.30
N PRO A 68 -1.45 -12.32 43.63
CA PRO A 68 -0.26 -12.19 44.47
C PRO A 68 0.74 -13.29 44.12
N LYS A 69 2.01 -12.92 43.96
CA LYS A 69 3.11 -13.89 43.77
C LYS A 69 3.51 -14.44 45.14
N GLY A 70 2.69 -15.39 45.62
CA GLY A 70 2.86 -16.09 46.89
C GLY A 70 1.57 -16.80 47.28
N ARG A 71 1.65 -18.08 47.62
CA ARG A 71 0.51 -18.90 48.07
C ARG A 71 -0.05 -18.29 49.36
N ALA A 72 -1.24 -17.68 49.33
CA ALA A 72 -1.94 -17.27 50.54
C ALA A 72 -3.45 -17.33 50.32
N GLY A 73 -4.09 -18.26 51.03
CA GLY A 73 -5.54 -18.33 51.19
C GLY A 73 -6.03 -17.29 52.19
N GLY A 74 -7.30 -16.89 52.03
CA GLY A 74 -8.03 -15.96 52.90
C GLY A 74 -7.57 -14.51 52.77
N ALA A 75 -8.47 -13.53 52.89
CA ALA A 75 -8.13 -12.11 53.16
C ALA A 75 -9.35 -11.39 53.73
N GLY A 76 -9.20 -10.78 54.92
CA GLY A 76 -10.26 -10.05 55.65
C GLY A 76 -10.61 -8.67 55.08
N ALA A 77 -11.84 -8.20 55.33
CA ALA A 77 -12.54 -7.15 54.60
C ALA A 77 -11.92 -5.72 54.62
N ALA A 78 -11.27 -5.27 55.70
CA ALA A 78 -10.73 -3.91 55.77
C ALA A 78 -9.37 -3.74 55.04
N ALA A 79 -8.63 -4.84 54.83
CA ALA A 79 -7.37 -4.84 54.07
C ALA A 79 -7.68 -4.62 52.60
N ARG A 80 -8.78 -5.25 52.16
CA ARG A 80 -9.33 -5.12 50.83
C ARG A 80 -9.67 -3.67 50.50
N ALA A 81 -10.08 -2.83 51.44
CA ALA A 81 -10.51 -1.45 51.15
C ALA A 81 -9.35 -0.52 50.77
N LYS A 82 -8.28 -0.44 51.57
CA LYS A 82 -7.10 0.40 51.24
C LYS A 82 -6.26 -0.19 50.10
N VAL A 83 -6.16 -1.52 50.04
CA VAL A 83 -5.56 -2.21 48.90
C VAL A 83 -6.39 -1.97 47.64
N SER A 84 -7.73 -1.92 47.73
CA SER A 84 -8.60 -1.57 46.58
C SER A 84 -8.33 -0.14 46.10
N GLU A 85 -8.10 0.83 46.99
CA GLU A 85 -7.86 2.21 46.57
C GLU A 85 -6.51 2.39 45.82
N GLU A 86 -5.44 1.78 46.31
CA GLU A 86 -4.14 1.72 45.63
C GLU A 86 -4.23 0.93 44.31
N ILE A 87 -4.98 -0.19 44.31
CA ILE A 87 -5.28 -0.97 43.10
C ILE A 87 -6.07 -0.12 42.10
N ASP A 88 -7.03 0.69 42.53
CA ASP A 88 -7.84 1.50 41.64
C ASP A 88 -7.03 2.66 41.05
N ARG A 89 -6.06 3.21 41.79
CA ARG A 89 -5.08 4.17 41.23
C ARG A 89 -4.11 3.51 40.25
N ALA A 90 -3.61 2.31 40.58
CA ALA A 90 -2.76 1.52 39.68
C ALA A 90 -3.50 1.12 38.40
N LYS A 91 -4.78 0.70 38.51
CA LYS A 91 -5.68 0.43 37.37
C LYS A 91 -5.85 1.67 36.51
N ARG A 92 -6.22 2.83 37.07
CA ARG A 92 -6.37 4.08 36.29
C ARG A 92 -5.07 4.48 35.57
N THR A 93 -3.92 4.25 36.19
CA THR A 93 -2.61 4.53 35.58
C THR A 93 -2.28 3.53 34.47
N ALA A 94 -2.56 2.25 34.69
CA ALA A 94 -2.40 1.20 33.69
C ALA A 94 -3.36 1.38 32.51
N GLU A 95 -4.61 1.75 32.76
CA GLU A 95 -5.62 2.09 31.75
C GLU A 95 -5.18 3.26 30.89
N LYS A 96 -4.70 4.36 31.49
CA LYS A 96 -4.17 5.50 30.75
C LYS A 96 -2.96 5.14 29.89
N ARG A 97 -1.98 4.42 30.44
CA ARG A 97 -0.79 3.99 29.67
C ARG A 97 -1.15 2.99 28.57
N ALA A 98 -2.08 2.08 28.84
CA ALA A 98 -2.61 1.17 27.84
C ALA A 98 -3.31 1.97 26.73
N GLN A 99 -4.18 2.92 27.06
CA GLN A 99 -4.83 3.79 26.07
C GLN A 99 -3.81 4.58 25.23
N GLU A 100 -2.79 5.18 25.84
CA GLU A 100 -1.74 5.92 25.11
C GLU A 100 -0.95 5.01 24.16
N GLU A 101 -0.56 3.80 24.58
CA GLU A 101 0.15 2.85 23.72
C GLU A 101 -0.76 2.29 22.61
N ILE A 102 -2.04 2.11 22.89
CA ILE A 102 -3.06 1.73 21.90
C ILE A 102 -3.23 2.82 20.85
N GLU A 103 -3.34 4.08 21.25
CA GLU A 103 -3.42 5.22 20.32
C GLU A 103 -2.14 5.36 19.49
N ARG A 104 -0.97 5.19 20.10
CA ARG A 104 0.32 5.17 19.38
C ARG A 104 0.40 4.02 18.38
N ALA A 105 -0.04 2.82 18.75
CA ALA A 105 -0.06 1.66 17.87
C ALA A 105 -1.03 1.87 16.69
N LYS A 106 -2.22 2.42 16.95
CA LYS A 106 -3.18 2.80 15.90
C LYS A 106 -2.59 3.83 14.95
N ALA A 107 -2.02 4.92 15.49
CA ALA A 107 -1.41 5.97 14.68
C ALA A 107 -0.24 5.46 13.83
N LYS A 108 0.60 4.57 14.37
CA LYS A 108 1.67 3.90 13.61
C LYS A 108 1.12 2.99 12.52
N GLY A 109 0.12 2.17 12.83
CA GLY A 109 -0.53 1.29 11.84
C GLY A 109 -1.19 2.07 10.71
N GLU A 110 -1.90 3.16 11.01
CA GLU A 110 -2.48 4.05 10.00
C GLU A 110 -1.40 4.73 9.15
N ALA A 111 -0.32 5.20 9.76
CA ALA A 111 0.81 5.81 9.05
C ALA A 111 1.51 4.81 8.12
N GLU A 112 1.71 3.57 8.56
CA GLU A 112 2.29 2.49 7.75
C GLU A 112 1.37 2.08 6.61
N ALA A 113 0.07 1.91 6.87
CA ALA A 113 -0.93 1.64 5.83
C ALA A 113 -0.97 2.76 4.78
N LYS A 114 -0.93 4.02 5.21
CA LYS A 114 -0.87 5.19 4.31
C LYS A 114 0.42 5.21 3.49
N ARG A 115 1.57 4.88 4.10
CA ARG A 115 2.86 4.78 3.41
C ARG A 115 2.86 3.63 2.39
N ALA A 116 2.33 2.47 2.75
CA ALA A 116 2.21 1.32 1.87
C ALA A 116 1.31 1.64 0.67
N LYS A 117 0.14 2.27 0.92
CA LYS A 117 -0.77 2.72 -0.13
C LYS A 117 -0.08 3.72 -1.08
N LYS A 118 0.57 4.75 -0.54
CA LYS A 118 1.31 5.73 -1.36
C LYS A 118 2.44 5.09 -2.16
N ALA A 119 3.18 4.15 -1.56
CA ALA A 119 4.24 3.43 -2.27
C ALA A 119 3.69 2.55 -3.40
N ALA A 120 2.51 1.95 -3.23
CA ALA A 120 1.82 1.23 -4.29
C ALA A 120 1.38 2.19 -5.41
N GLU A 121 0.71 3.30 -5.08
CA GLU A 121 0.31 4.36 -6.01
C GLU A 121 1.51 4.88 -6.83
N ASP A 122 2.64 5.16 -6.17
CA ASP A 122 3.86 5.63 -6.82
C ASP A 122 4.46 4.59 -7.80
N ARG A 123 4.37 3.30 -7.46
CA ARG A 123 4.83 2.20 -8.34
C ARG A 123 3.94 2.08 -9.57
N ILE A 124 2.62 2.11 -9.38
CA ILE A 124 1.64 2.08 -10.46
C ILE A 124 1.85 3.27 -11.40
N ALA A 125 2.02 4.48 -10.85
CA ALA A 125 2.28 5.69 -11.64
C ALA A 125 3.56 5.58 -12.47
N LYS A 126 4.64 5.02 -11.89
CA LYS A 126 5.91 4.80 -12.61
C LYS A 126 5.77 3.80 -13.75
N GLU A 127 5.09 2.67 -13.51
CA GLU A 127 4.86 1.66 -14.54
C GLU A 127 3.93 2.17 -15.64
N ALA A 128 2.87 2.90 -15.27
CA ALA A 128 1.97 3.55 -16.22
C ALA A 128 2.72 4.53 -17.14
N LYS A 129 3.62 5.35 -16.56
CA LYS A 129 4.47 6.25 -17.33
C LYS A 129 5.37 5.49 -18.31
N LYS A 130 6.01 4.40 -17.88
CA LYS A 130 6.86 3.57 -18.77
C LYS A 130 6.06 2.97 -19.93
N ILE A 131 4.84 2.49 -19.66
CA ILE A 131 3.94 1.94 -20.69
C ILE A 131 3.60 3.02 -21.71
N ARG A 132 3.20 4.21 -21.26
CA ARG A 132 2.89 5.36 -22.13
C ARG A 132 4.10 5.77 -22.97
N ASP A 133 5.26 5.95 -22.36
CA ASP A 133 6.48 6.39 -23.05
C ASP A 133 6.92 5.39 -24.14
N ARG A 134 6.78 4.08 -23.89
CA ARG A 134 7.08 3.03 -24.87
C ARG A 134 6.09 3.06 -26.02
N ALA A 135 4.80 3.14 -25.73
CA ALA A 135 3.74 3.19 -26.73
C ALA A 135 3.87 4.43 -27.64
N GLU A 136 4.17 5.60 -27.07
CA GLU A 136 4.42 6.82 -27.85
C GLU A 136 5.62 6.68 -28.79
N LYS A 137 6.73 6.12 -28.30
CA LYS A 137 7.93 5.88 -29.13
C LYS A 137 7.63 4.92 -30.27
N GLU A 138 6.88 3.86 -30.00
CA GLU A 138 6.52 2.88 -31.01
C GLU A 138 5.53 3.45 -32.04
N ALA A 139 4.49 4.16 -31.60
CA ALA A 139 3.56 4.86 -32.49
C ALA A 139 4.29 5.89 -33.38
N LYS A 140 5.22 6.68 -32.82
CA LYS A 140 6.07 7.60 -33.58
C LYS A 140 6.93 6.85 -34.61
N ARG A 141 7.48 5.68 -34.27
CA ARG A 141 8.25 4.83 -35.19
C ARG A 141 7.38 4.33 -36.34
N VAL A 142 6.18 3.84 -36.06
CA VAL A 142 5.22 3.38 -37.06
C VAL A 142 4.83 4.52 -38.01
N ARG A 143 4.45 5.69 -37.49
CA ARG A 143 4.13 6.88 -38.30
C ARG A 143 5.29 7.28 -39.22
N ARG A 144 6.52 7.31 -38.69
CA ARG A 144 7.72 7.63 -39.49
C ARG A 144 7.99 6.60 -40.57
N ALA A 145 7.86 5.31 -40.27
CA ALA A 145 8.05 4.24 -41.24
C ALA A 145 7.00 4.31 -42.36
N SER A 146 5.72 4.50 -42.02
CA SER A 146 4.65 4.67 -42.99
C SER A 146 4.84 5.91 -43.86
N LYS A 147 5.28 7.04 -43.30
CA LYS A 147 5.60 8.25 -44.08
C LYS A 147 6.70 7.98 -45.10
N LYS A 148 7.82 7.36 -44.69
CA LYS A 148 8.91 7.00 -45.60
C LYS A 148 8.46 6.04 -46.70
N ALA A 149 7.65 5.03 -46.35
CA ALA A 149 7.12 4.08 -47.32
C ALA A 149 6.18 4.77 -48.33
N ALA A 150 5.29 5.64 -47.86
CA ALA A 150 4.39 6.42 -48.72
C ALA A 150 5.16 7.36 -49.67
N GLU A 151 6.17 8.08 -49.16
CA GLU A 151 7.05 8.93 -49.97
C GLU A 151 7.76 8.13 -51.06
N LYS A 152 8.28 6.94 -50.72
CA LYS A 152 8.92 6.06 -51.70
C LYS A 152 7.93 5.59 -52.78
N VAL A 153 6.72 5.19 -52.40
CA VAL A 153 5.68 4.76 -53.34
C VAL A 153 5.31 5.89 -54.31
N ARG A 154 5.14 7.13 -53.82
CA ARG A 154 4.91 8.29 -54.70
C ARG A 154 6.09 8.53 -55.62
N LYS A 155 7.32 8.58 -55.09
CA LYS A 155 8.53 8.82 -55.89
C LYS A 155 8.67 7.79 -57.02
N ASP A 156 8.55 6.50 -56.69
CA ASP A 156 8.69 5.43 -57.67
C ASP A 156 7.56 5.47 -58.71
N GLY A 157 6.32 5.75 -58.29
CA GLY A 157 5.17 5.86 -59.18
C GLY A 157 5.25 7.06 -60.14
N TYR A 158 5.68 8.22 -59.65
CA TYR A 158 5.86 9.42 -60.47
C TYR A 158 7.03 9.25 -61.45
N ALA A 159 8.16 8.69 -61.01
CA ALA A 159 9.28 8.39 -61.90
C ALA A 159 8.90 7.38 -63.00
N ALA A 160 8.04 6.41 -62.69
CA ALA A 160 7.51 5.48 -63.69
C ALA A 160 6.56 6.18 -64.68
N ALA A 161 5.71 7.08 -64.19
CA ALA A 161 4.81 7.89 -65.03
C ALA A 161 5.58 8.82 -65.99
N GLU A 162 6.63 9.48 -65.50
CA GLU A 162 7.52 10.32 -66.32
C GLU A 162 8.21 9.52 -67.43
N LYS A 163 8.65 8.29 -67.15
CA LYS A 163 9.23 7.40 -68.18
C LYS A 163 8.22 7.05 -69.28
N VAL A 164 6.96 6.83 -68.93
CA VAL A 164 5.89 6.55 -69.91
C VAL A 164 5.65 7.77 -70.81
N GLU A 165 5.61 8.97 -70.25
CA GLU A 165 5.46 10.21 -71.04
C GLU A 165 6.67 10.45 -71.96
N ALA A 166 7.88 10.22 -71.47
CA ALA A 166 9.12 10.44 -72.23
C ALA A 166 9.28 9.50 -73.44
N GLN A 167 8.64 8.33 -73.44
CA GLN A 167 8.73 7.36 -74.54
C GLN A 167 7.83 7.69 -75.74
N ALA A 168 6.87 8.62 -75.59
CA ALA A 168 5.93 8.98 -76.66
C ALA A 168 6.49 10.08 -77.59
N LYS A 169 6.77 9.71 -78.85
CA LYS A 169 7.40 10.60 -79.85
C LYS A 169 6.37 11.41 -80.65
N ASP A 170 5.24 10.82 -81.03
CA ASP A 170 4.26 11.43 -81.94
C ASP A 170 3.07 12.08 -81.19
N PRO A 171 2.46 13.17 -81.71
CA PRO A 171 1.41 13.93 -81.03
C PRO A 171 0.21 13.09 -80.56
N PHE A 172 -0.23 12.11 -81.35
CA PHE A 172 -1.33 11.21 -80.98
C PHE A 172 -0.94 10.28 -79.82
N SER A 173 0.28 9.75 -79.82
CA SER A 173 0.78 8.87 -78.74
C SER A 173 0.97 9.60 -77.41
N LYS A 174 1.28 10.91 -77.45
CA LYS A 174 1.47 11.73 -76.25
C LYS A 174 0.21 11.84 -75.39
N ALA A 175 -0.96 11.95 -76.00
CA ALA A 175 -2.22 12.01 -75.25
C ALA A 175 -2.50 10.72 -74.47
N ALA A 176 -2.30 9.56 -75.11
CA ALA A 176 -2.48 8.26 -74.49
C ALA A 176 -1.43 8.01 -73.39
N ALA A 177 -0.17 8.38 -73.64
CA ALA A 177 0.91 8.27 -72.66
C ALA A 177 0.64 9.15 -71.43
N LYS A 178 0.20 10.40 -71.62
CA LYS A 178 -0.18 11.31 -70.53
C LYS A 178 -1.33 10.75 -69.70
N ALA A 179 -2.40 10.25 -70.35
CA ALA A 179 -3.51 9.62 -69.63
C ALA A 179 -3.07 8.40 -68.81
N THR A 180 -2.11 7.63 -69.31
CA THR A 180 -1.54 6.46 -68.62
C THR A 180 -0.69 6.89 -67.42
N ALA A 181 0.18 7.88 -67.62
CA ALA A 181 0.99 8.49 -66.57
C ALA A 181 0.14 9.10 -65.46
N ASP A 182 -0.95 9.79 -65.80
CA ASP A 182 -1.88 10.35 -64.82
C ASP A 182 -2.58 9.27 -64.00
N ARG A 183 -2.95 8.13 -64.60
CA ARG A 183 -3.45 6.96 -63.85
C ARG A 183 -2.38 6.37 -62.93
N MET A 184 -1.14 6.28 -63.38
CA MET A 184 -0.02 5.80 -62.56
C MET A 184 0.24 6.70 -61.35
N ARG A 185 0.24 8.03 -61.54
CA ARG A 185 0.35 9.01 -60.46
C ARG A 185 -0.79 8.86 -59.46
N LYS A 186 -2.04 8.79 -59.94
CA LYS A 186 -3.23 8.59 -59.08
C LYS A 186 -3.18 7.30 -58.27
N GLU A 187 -2.78 6.18 -58.87
CA GLU A 187 -2.64 4.90 -58.17
C GLU A 187 -1.50 4.93 -57.15
N ALA A 188 -0.39 5.60 -57.46
CA ALA A 188 0.72 5.80 -56.52
C ALA A 188 0.27 6.64 -55.32
N ASP A 189 -0.44 7.74 -55.55
CA ASP A 189 -0.99 8.59 -54.49
C ASP A 189 -1.99 7.83 -53.62
N LYS A 190 -2.91 7.07 -54.24
CA LYS A 190 -3.89 6.24 -53.52
C LYS A 190 -3.22 5.20 -52.62
N LYS A 191 -2.18 4.51 -53.12
CA LYS A 191 -1.40 3.53 -52.34
C LYS A 191 -0.63 4.20 -51.20
N ALA A 192 0.00 5.35 -51.47
CA ALA A 192 0.69 6.13 -50.44
C ALA A 192 -0.28 6.58 -49.33
N ASP A 193 -1.47 7.06 -49.69
CA ASP A 193 -2.49 7.47 -48.73
C ASP A 193 -3.06 6.28 -47.94
N GLN A 194 -3.14 5.10 -48.55
CA GLN A 194 -3.49 3.88 -47.83
C GLN A 194 -2.41 3.50 -46.80
N ILE A 195 -1.13 3.56 -47.17
CA ILE A 195 0.00 3.29 -46.27
C ILE A 195 -0.02 4.25 -45.07
N LEU A 196 -0.28 5.54 -45.30
CA LEU A 196 -0.40 6.54 -44.24
C LEU A 196 -1.58 6.23 -43.31
N ARG A 197 -2.75 5.93 -43.87
CA ARG A 197 -3.95 5.59 -43.08
C ARG A 197 -3.77 4.32 -42.25
N GLU A 198 -3.16 3.27 -42.80
CA GLU A 198 -2.88 2.04 -42.06
C GLU A 198 -1.81 2.25 -40.99
N GLY A 199 -0.80 3.07 -41.28
CA GLY A 199 0.21 3.50 -40.31
C GLY A 199 -0.41 4.20 -39.12
N GLU A 200 -1.32 5.15 -39.38
CA GLU A 200 -2.01 5.89 -38.33
C GLU A 200 -2.91 4.97 -37.51
N LYS A 201 -3.72 4.11 -38.15
CA LYS A 201 -4.55 3.12 -37.45
C LYS A 201 -3.72 2.21 -36.53
N LYS A 202 -2.53 1.79 -36.96
CA LYS A 202 -1.62 0.97 -36.15
C LYS A 202 -1.04 1.77 -34.98
N ALA A 203 -0.61 3.02 -35.20
CA ALA A 203 -0.14 3.90 -34.14
C ALA A 203 -1.23 4.16 -33.09
N ASP A 204 -2.46 4.45 -33.51
CA ASP A 204 -3.59 4.69 -32.60
C ASP A 204 -3.99 3.42 -31.83
N ARG A 205 -3.86 2.25 -32.45
CA ARG A 205 -4.07 0.97 -31.78
C ARG A 205 -3.04 0.73 -30.68
N ILE A 206 -1.75 1.01 -30.94
CA ILE A 206 -0.68 0.89 -29.94
C ILE A 206 -0.96 1.79 -28.73
N LEU A 207 -1.38 3.03 -28.96
CA LEU A 207 -1.70 3.98 -27.89
C LEU A 207 -2.92 3.51 -27.07
N ARG A 208 -3.99 3.07 -27.73
CA ARG A 208 -5.19 2.55 -27.04
C ARG A 208 -4.91 1.29 -26.22
N GLU A 209 -4.13 0.35 -26.75
CA GLU A 209 -3.74 -0.85 -26.00
C GLU A 209 -2.86 -0.52 -24.79
N ALA A 210 -2.04 0.53 -24.89
CA ALA A 210 -1.26 1.03 -23.76
C ALA A 210 -2.14 1.67 -22.68
N GLU A 211 -3.12 2.47 -23.08
CA GLU A 211 -4.10 3.06 -22.16
C GLU A 211 -4.94 1.99 -21.44
N ALA A 212 -5.43 0.98 -22.16
CA ALA A 212 -6.17 -0.13 -21.55
C ALA A 212 -5.32 -0.90 -20.52
N LYS A 213 -4.02 -1.11 -20.80
CA LYS A 213 -3.09 -1.72 -19.83
C LYS A 213 -2.85 -0.85 -18.60
N ILE A 214 -2.79 0.47 -18.79
CA ILE A 214 -2.64 1.42 -17.67
C ILE A 214 -3.89 1.39 -16.78
N GLU A 215 -5.07 1.38 -17.39
CA GLU A 215 -6.34 1.29 -16.66
C GLU A 215 -6.46 -0.02 -15.86
N GLN A 216 -6.09 -1.15 -16.48
CA GLN A 216 -6.03 -2.44 -15.79
C GLN A 216 -5.07 -2.42 -14.59
N LEU A 217 -3.90 -1.79 -14.74
CA LEU A 217 -2.92 -1.67 -13.66
C LEU A 217 -3.47 -0.83 -12.49
N GLN A 218 -4.22 0.23 -12.79
CA GLN A 218 -4.84 1.10 -11.78
C GLN A 218 -6.00 0.41 -11.06
N ASN A 219 -6.80 -0.38 -11.77
CA ASN A 219 -7.96 -1.09 -11.19
C ASN A 219 -7.58 -2.33 -10.38
N ALA A 220 -6.37 -2.86 -10.54
CA ALA A 220 -5.86 -4.01 -9.80
C ALA A 220 -5.27 -3.67 -8.42
N SER A 221 -5.35 -2.39 -7.99
CA SER A 221 -4.68 -1.82 -6.82
C SER A 221 -5.66 -1.21 -5.84
#